data_AF-A0A6G3XC17-F1
#
_entry.id   AF-A0A6G3XC17-F1
#
_cell.length_a   1.000
_cell.length_b   1.000
_cell.length_c   1.000
_cell.angle_alpha   90.00
_cell.angle_beta   90.00
_cell.angle_gamma   90.00
#
_symmetry.space_group_name_H-M   'P 1'
#
loop_
_entity.id
_entity.type
_entity.pdbx_description
1 polymer ?
#
loop_
_entity_poly.entity_id
_entity_poly.type
_entity_poly.pdbx_seq_one_letter_code
_entity_poly.pdbx_strand_id
1 'polypeptide(L)'
;DRGFIVTANQAVIDEKKYPHLLTKDWGYGARSQRINDLLTQKIKGGEKVSTDDMQKMQMDNFSEIAALLVPELKKINISDPSVREAQKLLEGWDYTQEPDSAAAAYFNGVWRNILKL
;
A
#
# COMPACT_ATOMS: atom_id res chain seq x y z
N ASP A 1 -17.01 -19.33 -7.36
CA ASP A 1 -16.89 -18.05 -6.64
C ASP A 1 -15.81 -18.10 -5.57
N ARG A 2 -15.13 -16.98 -5.33
CA ARG A 2 -13.95 -16.90 -4.44
C ARG A 2 -14.25 -16.82 -2.93
N GLY A 3 -15.51 -16.68 -2.54
CA GLY A 3 -15.93 -16.74 -1.13
C GLY A 3 -15.81 -15.45 -0.31
N PHE A 4 -15.47 -14.30 -0.90
CA PHE A 4 -15.40 -13.02 -0.20
C PHE A 4 -15.67 -11.79 -1.10
N ILE A 5 -16.07 -10.68 -0.45
CA ILE A 5 -16.27 -9.35 -1.05
C ILE A 5 -15.34 -8.37 -0.36
N VAL A 6 -14.68 -7.49 -1.14
CA VAL A 6 -13.82 -6.42 -0.61
C VAL A 6 -14.37 -5.08 -1.07
N THR A 7 -14.61 -4.17 -0.13
CA THR A 7 -14.91 -2.76 -0.41
C THR A 7 -14.07 -1.89 0.52
N ALA A 8 -13.37 -0.91 -0.06
CA ALA A 8 -12.47 0.04 0.60
C ALA A 8 -12.44 1.35 -0.21
N ASN A 9 -13.64 1.84 -0.54
CA ASN A 9 -13.90 3.09 -1.29
C ASN A 9 -13.43 3.09 -2.76
N GLN A 10 -13.05 1.94 -3.32
CA GLN A 10 -12.81 1.82 -4.77
C GLN A 10 -14.13 1.84 -5.56
N ALA A 11 -14.04 2.14 -6.86
CA ALA A 11 -15.20 2.09 -7.76
C ALA A 11 -15.91 0.72 -7.70
N VAL A 12 -17.22 0.73 -7.52
CA VAL A 12 -18.04 -0.50 -7.35
C VAL A 12 -18.34 -1.20 -8.66
N ILE A 13 -18.31 -0.47 -9.78
CA ILE A 13 -18.57 -0.98 -11.12
C ILE A 13 -17.83 -0.13 -12.17
N ASP A 14 -17.49 -0.74 -13.29
CA ASP A 14 -16.94 -0.05 -14.46
C ASP A 14 -18.01 0.87 -15.07
N GLU A 15 -17.69 2.15 -15.26
CA GLU A 15 -18.59 3.15 -15.85
C GLU A 15 -19.07 2.76 -17.26
N LYS A 16 -18.28 1.99 -18.03
CA LYS A 16 -18.67 1.49 -19.36
C LYS A 16 -19.70 0.38 -19.28
N LYS A 17 -19.81 -0.31 -18.13
CA LYS A 17 -20.75 -1.42 -17.90
C LYS A 17 -22.06 -0.97 -17.24
N TYR A 18 -22.06 0.19 -16.57
CA TYR A 18 -23.25 0.73 -15.91
C TYR A 18 -23.52 2.16 -16.37
N PRO A 19 -24.60 2.41 -17.13
CA PRO A 19 -24.79 3.67 -17.87
C PRO A 19 -25.20 4.86 -16.99
N HIS A 20 -25.55 4.63 -15.72
CA HIS A 20 -25.98 5.69 -14.81
C HIS A 20 -24.83 6.12 -13.90
N LEU A 21 -24.61 7.43 -13.78
CA LEU A 21 -23.60 7.97 -12.89
C LEU A 21 -23.96 7.69 -11.43
N LEU A 22 -23.08 7.00 -10.70
CA LEU A 22 -23.19 6.82 -9.26
C LEU A 22 -22.41 7.90 -8.50
N THR A 23 -21.14 8.09 -8.85
CA THR A 23 -20.24 9.13 -8.33
C THR A 23 -19.02 9.27 -9.27
N LYS A 24 -18.06 10.13 -8.95
CA LYS A 24 -16.68 10.14 -9.48
C LYS A 24 -15.62 10.19 -8.38
N ASP A 25 -16.06 10.21 -7.14
CA ASP A 25 -15.21 10.36 -5.96
C ASP A 25 -15.00 8.99 -5.30
N TRP A 26 -13.96 8.28 -5.77
CA TRP A 26 -13.52 7.00 -5.25
C TRP A 26 -12.01 6.97 -5.09
N GLY A 27 -11.55 6.13 -4.18
CA GLY A 27 -10.15 5.76 -4.11
C GLY A 27 -9.71 4.97 -5.34
N TYR A 28 -8.47 5.15 -5.76
CA TYR A 28 -7.87 4.41 -6.89
C TYR A 28 -7.60 2.93 -6.60
N GLY A 29 -7.97 2.43 -5.42
CA GLY A 29 -8.08 1.00 -5.13
C GLY A 29 -6.86 0.34 -4.48
N ALA A 30 -5.80 1.07 -4.12
CA ALA A 30 -4.62 0.48 -3.46
C ALA A 30 -4.98 -0.32 -2.20
N ARG A 31 -5.82 0.24 -1.31
CA ARG A 31 -6.26 -0.46 -0.08
C ARG A 31 -7.16 -1.67 -0.38
N SER A 32 -8.06 -1.56 -1.35
CA SER A 32 -8.87 -2.73 -1.75
C SER A 32 -8.00 -3.81 -2.37
N GLN A 33 -6.95 -3.45 -3.12
CA GLN A 33 -6.03 -4.42 -3.69
C GLN A 33 -5.26 -5.15 -2.59
N ARG A 34 -4.69 -4.42 -1.63
CA ARG A 34 -4.01 -5.01 -0.45
C ARG A 34 -4.89 -6.02 0.29
N ILE A 35 -6.15 -5.68 0.56
CA ILE A 35 -7.09 -6.60 1.22
C ILE A 35 -7.39 -7.83 0.34
N ASN A 36 -7.58 -7.64 -0.97
CA ASN A 36 -7.75 -8.76 -1.90
C ASN A 36 -6.53 -9.69 -1.87
N ASP A 37 -5.32 -9.16 -1.87
CA ASP A 37 -4.08 -9.93 -1.90
C ASP A 37 -3.90 -10.73 -0.59
N LEU A 38 -4.11 -10.09 0.56
CA LEU A 38 -4.06 -10.75 1.87
C LEU A 38 -5.08 -11.89 1.98
N LEU A 39 -6.33 -11.66 1.58
CA LEU A 39 -7.38 -12.69 1.61
C LEU A 39 -7.09 -13.81 0.60
N THR A 40 -6.67 -13.47 -0.62
CA THR A 40 -6.34 -14.46 -1.66
C THR A 40 -5.17 -15.33 -1.23
N GLN A 41 -4.13 -14.73 -0.65
CA GLN A 41 -3.00 -15.48 -0.08
C GLN A 41 -3.45 -16.38 1.06
N LYS A 42 -4.29 -15.86 1.97
CA LYS A 42 -4.77 -16.61 3.14
C LYS A 42 -5.58 -17.85 2.79
N ILE A 43 -6.39 -17.79 1.74
CA ILE A 43 -7.28 -18.91 1.35
C ILE A 43 -6.71 -19.78 0.23
N LYS A 44 -5.51 -19.49 -0.26
CA LYS A 44 -4.91 -20.15 -1.43
C LYS A 44 -4.81 -21.67 -1.27
N GLY A 45 -4.58 -22.16 -0.05
CA GLY A 45 -4.51 -23.57 0.29
C GLY A 45 -5.83 -24.18 0.76
N GLY A 46 -6.94 -23.43 0.68
CA GLY A 46 -8.25 -23.83 1.21
C GLY A 46 -8.43 -23.53 2.70
N GLU A 47 -7.53 -22.77 3.32
CA GLU A 47 -7.67 -22.35 4.70
C GLU A 47 -8.87 -21.42 4.90
N LYS A 48 -9.48 -21.51 6.08
CA LYS A 48 -10.50 -20.56 6.52
C LYS A 48 -9.84 -19.31 7.12
N VAL A 49 -10.55 -18.19 7.02
CA VAL A 49 -10.19 -16.95 7.68
C VAL A 49 -10.74 -16.96 9.10
N SER A 50 -9.86 -16.80 10.09
CA SER A 50 -10.24 -16.67 11.51
C SER A 50 -10.45 -15.21 11.91
N THR A 51 -10.96 -14.97 13.12
CA THR A 51 -11.04 -13.63 13.72
C THR A 51 -9.68 -12.99 13.89
N ASP A 52 -8.66 -13.77 14.26
CA ASP A 52 -7.30 -13.29 14.47
C ASP A 52 -6.64 -12.88 13.15
N ASP A 53 -6.93 -13.61 12.06
CA ASP A 53 -6.49 -13.23 10.71
C ASP A 53 -7.09 -11.88 10.32
N MET A 54 -8.40 -11.70 10.55
CA MET A 54 -9.07 -10.43 10.26
C MET A 54 -8.53 -9.28 11.10
N GLN A 55 -8.21 -9.52 12.38
CA GLN A 55 -7.60 -8.50 13.24
C GLN A 55 -6.21 -8.09 12.69
N LYS A 56 -5.39 -9.05 12.27
CA LYS A 56 -4.09 -8.77 11.65
C LYS A 56 -4.24 -7.98 10.35
N MET A 57 -5.17 -8.37 9.48
CA MET A 57 -5.42 -7.66 8.21
C MET A 57 -5.94 -6.23 8.42
N GLN A 58 -6.74 -5.99 9.46
CA GLN A 58 -7.21 -4.63 9.81
C GLN A 58 -6.08 -3.73 10.31
N MET A 59 -5.06 -4.30 10.96
CA MET A 59 -3.89 -3.59 11.44
C MET A 59 -2.75 -3.50 10.40
N ASP A 60 -2.95 -4.04 9.20
CA ASP A 60 -1.95 -4.00 8.13
C ASP A 60 -1.63 -2.54 7.75
N ASN A 61 -0.36 -2.17 7.89
CA ASN A 61 0.14 -0.82 7.67
C ASN A 61 1.17 -0.78 6.52
N PHE A 62 1.14 -1.77 5.62
CA PHE A 62 2.06 -1.85 4.49
C PHE A 62 1.82 -0.72 3.47
N SER A 63 2.90 -0.09 3.00
CA SER A 63 2.81 0.98 2.00
C SER A 63 3.09 0.46 0.58
N GLU A 64 2.02 0.22 -0.20
CA GLU A 64 2.12 -0.17 -1.61
C GLU A 64 2.91 0.84 -2.45
N ILE A 65 2.74 2.14 -2.15
CA ILE A 65 3.49 3.18 -2.85
C ILE A 65 4.98 3.17 -2.48
N ALA A 66 5.34 2.79 -1.24
CA ALA A 66 6.73 2.59 -0.87
C ALA A 66 7.34 1.39 -1.60
N ALA A 67 6.61 0.27 -1.68
CA ALA A 67 7.05 -0.91 -2.43
C ALA A 67 7.33 -0.59 -3.91
N LEU A 68 6.55 0.31 -4.50
CA LEU A 68 6.76 0.78 -5.87
C LEU A 68 7.95 1.75 -6.00
N LEU A 69 8.06 2.74 -5.11
CA LEU A 69 9.00 3.85 -5.28
C LEU A 69 10.38 3.61 -4.67
N VAL A 70 10.49 2.91 -3.55
CA VAL A 70 11.78 2.69 -2.87
C VAL A 70 12.84 2.07 -3.78
N PRO A 71 12.54 1.08 -4.64
CA PRO A 71 13.53 0.55 -5.59
C PRO A 71 14.12 1.62 -6.51
N GLU A 72 13.32 2.60 -6.94
CA GLU A 72 13.79 3.71 -7.79
C GLU A 72 14.53 4.76 -6.96
N LEU A 73 14.02 5.11 -5.78
CA LEU A 73 14.66 6.06 -4.87
C LEU A 73 16.08 5.62 -4.51
N LYS A 74 16.33 4.32 -4.30
CA LYS A 74 17.66 3.78 -3.98
C LYS A 74 18.67 3.88 -5.12
N LYS A 75 18.23 4.03 -6.38
CA LYS A 75 19.12 4.17 -7.54
C LYS A 75 19.61 5.61 -7.74
N ILE A 76 18.99 6.58 -7.08
CA ILE A 76 19.34 7.99 -7.23
C ILE A 76 20.69 8.24 -6.54
N ASN A 77 21.66 8.78 -7.30
CA ASN A 77 22.92 9.23 -6.75
C ASN A 77 22.74 10.59 -6.06
N ILE A 78 22.97 10.61 -4.75
CA ILE A 78 22.81 11.79 -3.91
C ILE A 78 24.19 12.30 -3.51
N SER A 79 24.49 13.56 -3.85
CA SER A 79 25.77 14.22 -3.54
C SER A 79 25.83 14.78 -2.12
N ASP A 80 24.68 15.17 -1.56
CA ASP A 80 24.59 15.65 -0.18
C ASP A 80 24.78 14.48 0.80
N PRO A 81 25.80 14.51 1.68
CA PRO A 81 26.09 13.41 2.60
C PRO A 81 24.95 13.09 3.56
N SER A 82 24.24 14.10 4.08
CA SER A 82 23.15 13.92 5.05
C SER A 82 21.92 13.30 4.38
N VAL A 83 21.61 13.72 3.15
CA VAL A 83 20.51 13.11 2.39
C VAL A 83 20.89 11.69 1.96
N ARG A 84 22.16 11.43 1.63
CA ARG A 84 22.63 10.07 1.31
C ARG A 84 22.54 9.14 2.51
N GLU A 85 22.85 9.62 3.70
CA GLU A 85 22.66 8.87 4.94
C GLU A 85 21.18 8.53 5.18
N ALA A 86 20.28 9.50 5.01
CA ALA A 86 18.84 9.27 5.14
C ALA A 86 18.31 8.26 4.09
N GLN A 87 18.79 8.31 2.85
CA GLN A 87 18.45 7.34 1.80
C GLN A 87 18.82 5.90 2.20
N LYS A 88 19.92 5.69 2.94
CA LYS A 88 20.30 4.35 3.42
C LYS A 88 19.30 3.75 4.40
N LEU A 89 18.46 4.55 5.07
CA LEU A 89 17.37 4.04 5.90
C LEU A 89 16.39 3.16 5.09
N LEU A 90 16.30 3.36 3.78
CA LEU A 90 15.46 2.55 2.89
C LEU A 90 16.06 1.15 2.60
N GLU A 91 17.29 0.87 3.03
CA GLU A 91 17.92 -0.44 2.85
C GLU A 91 17.36 -1.44 3.87
N GLY A 92 16.81 -2.55 3.38
CA GLY A 92 16.27 -3.62 4.24
C GLY A 92 14.89 -3.31 4.85
N TRP A 93 14.35 -2.11 4.66
CA TRP A 93 12.99 -1.78 5.08
C TRP A 93 11.96 -2.61 4.30
N ASP A 94 11.00 -3.18 5.01
CA ASP A 94 9.93 -4.03 4.48
C ASP A 94 8.67 -3.25 4.08
N TYR A 95 8.76 -1.92 4.07
CA TYR A 95 7.69 -0.98 3.70
C TYR A 95 6.53 -0.87 4.71
N THR A 96 6.65 -1.47 5.89
CA THR A 96 5.69 -1.32 6.99
C THR A 96 5.86 0.02 7.72
N GLN A 97 4.74 0.57 8.19
CA GLN A 97 4.66 1.92 8.77
C GLN A 97 4.64 1.87 10.30
N GLU A 98 5.58 1.12 10.89
CA GLU A 98 5.68 1.01 12.35
C GLU A 98 6.04 2.35 13.02
N PRO A 99 5.55 2.62 14.24
CA PRO A 99 5.75 3.90 14.93
C PRO A 99 7.21 4.30 15.15
N ASP A 100 8.13 3.33 15.22
CA ASP A 100 9.57 3.50 15.44
C ASP A 100 10.39 3.37 14.15
N SER A 101 9.75 3.27 12.98
CA SER A 101 10.44 3.12 11.69
C SER A 101 10.98 4.46 11.16
N ALA A 102 12.30 4.65 11.29
CA ALA A 102 13.00 5.78 10.69
C ALA A 102 12.87 5.80 9.15
N ALA A 103 12.85 4.62 8.53
CA ALA A 103 12.67 4.47 7.09
C ALA A 103 11.28 4.95 6.64
N ALA A 104 10.24 4.60 7.39
CA ALA A 104 8.87 5.05 7.14
C ALA A 104 8.76 6.57 7.27
N ALA A 105 9.34 7.16 8.32
CA ALA A 105 9.35 8.61 8.52
C ALA A 105 10.03 9.34 7.35
N TYR A 106 11.22 8.87 6.94
CA TYR A 106 11.95 9.43 5.81
C TYR A 106 11.15 9.30 4.50
N PHE A 107 10.64 8.11 4.20
CA PHE A 107 9.87 7.85 2.98
C PHE A 107 8.64 8.76 2.87
N ASN A 108 7.86 8.91 3.95
CA ASN A 108 6.68 9.78 3.91
C ASN A 108 7.05 11.26 3.71
N GLY A 109 8.19 11.70 4.26
CA GLY A 109 8.75 13.01 3.99
C GLY A 109 9.07 13.21 2.50
N VAL A 110 9.72 12.23 1.87
CA VAL A 110 10.00 12.24 0.42
C VAL A 110 8.71 12.22 -0.39
N TRP A 111 7.81 11.28 -0.10
CA TRP A 111 6.56 11.09 -0.82
C TRP A 111 5.68 12.34 -0.83
N ARG A 112 5.55 13.00 0.33
CA ARG A 112 4.84 14.27 0.44
C ARG A 112 5.39 15.34 -0.52
N ASN A 113 6.71 15.38 -0.72
CA ASN A 113 7.32 16.36 -1.63
C ASN A 113 7.17 15.97 -3.10
N ILE A 114 7.19 14.67 -3.42
CA ILE A 114 6.90 14.19 -4.78
C ILE A 114 5.49 14.61 -5.21
N LEU A 115 4.49 14.49 -4.32
CA LEU A 115 3.10 14.87 -4.60
C LEU A 115 2.87 16.37 -4.81
N LYS A 116 3.87 17.23 -4.54
CA LYS A 116 3.78 18.68 -4.74
C LYS A 116 4.38 19.15 -6.05
N LEU A 117 5.12 18.29 -6.75
CA LEU A 117 5.68 18.56 -8.06
C LEU A 117 4.57 18.48 -9.12
#